data_AF-A0A3N1UCN2-F1
#
_entry.id   AF-A0A3N1UCN2-F1
#
_cell.length_a   1.000
_cell.length_b   1.000
_cell.length_c   1.000
_cell.angle_alpha   90.00
_cell.angle_beta   90.00
_cell.angle_gamma   90.00
#
_symmetry.space_group_name_H-M   'P 1'
#
loop_
_entity.id
_entity.type
_entity.pdbx_description
1 polymer ?
#
loop_
_entity_poly.entity_id
_entity_poly.type
_entity_poly.pdbx_seq_one_letter_code
_entity_poly.pdbx_strand_id
1 'polypeptide(L)'
;MTAEEADLSLAWTAGDTVVRWSDEAAGSAVEKHYARPPQAVVAWRQDGETLVLVIEALNIQPFTPVDNAVLYRADGSEMFRLSPPREMSSDPNAVFGFYTAHLGAEGVPVLVIATRAGDVQGRLDVRSGKVLDTRTWR
;
A
#
# COMPACT_ATOMS: atom_id res chain seq x y z
N MET A 1 16.74 4.28 23.82
CA MET A 1 16.01 5.05 22.80
C MET A 1 17.07 5.51 21.80
N THR A 2 17.33 4.68 20.79
CA THR A 2 18.33 4.94 19.74
C THR A 2 17.69 5.86 18.71
N ALA A 3 18.43 6.87 18.24
CA ALA A 3 17.96 7.99 17.43
C ALA A 3 17.51 7.63 15.99
N GLU A 4 17.21 6.37 15.70
CA GLU A 4 16.93 5.88 14.34
C GLU A 4 15.43 5.83 13.98
N GLU A 5 14.52 5.94 14.95
CA GLU A 5 13.07 5.84 14.72
C GLU A 5 12.36 7.20 14.56
N ALA A 6 13.07 8.33 14.69
CA ALA A 6 12.42 9.65 14.83
C ALA A 6 12.19 10.44 13.52
N ASP A 7 12.76 10.04 12.38
CA ASP A 7 12.75 10.94 11.21
C ASP A 7 11.51 10.80 10.31
N LEU A 8 10.82 9.65 10.34
CA LEU A 8 9.66 9.38 9.50
C LEU A 8 8.37 9.72 10.26
N SER A 9 7.64 10.72 9.79
CA SER A 9 6.28 10.99 10.27
C SER A 9 5.27 10.67 9.19
N LEU A 10 4.20 9.96 9.55
CA LEU A 10 3.02 9.73 8.71
C LEU A 10 1.81 10.28 9.43
N ALA A 11 1.09 11.22 8.79
CA ALA A 11 -0.13 11.80 9.28
C ALA A 11 -1.28 11.50 8.31
N TRP A 12 -2.14 10.56 8.72
CA TRP A 12 -3.38 10.21 8.05
C TRP A 12 -4.29 9.48 9.04
N THR A 13 -5.59 9.80 9.01
CA THR A 13 -6.62 9.06 9.75
C THR A 13 -7.56 8.38 8.76
N ALA A 14 -8.02 7.17 9.08
CA ALA A 14 -9.03 6.50 8.28
C ALA A 14 -10.27 7.40 8.07
N GLY A 15 -10.64 7.62 6.81
CA GLY A 15 -11.71 8.55 6.41
C GLY A 15 -11.21 9.90 5.90
N ASP A 16 -9.95 10.27 6.13
CA ASP A 16 -9.35 11.46 5.56
C ASP A 16 -8.97 11.24 4.10
N THR A 17 -9.11 12.28 3.28
CA THR A 17 -8.71 12.31 1.87
C THR A 17 -7.29 12.82 1.66
N VAL A 18 -6.62 13.27 2.72
CA VAL A 18 -5.29 13.86 2.65
C VAL A 18 -4.30 12.99 3.42
N VAL A 19 -3.24 12.57 2.73
CA VAL A 19 -2.14 11.80 3.31
C VAL A 19 -0.92 12.70 3.35
N ARG A 20 -0.31 12.83 4.51
CA ARG A 20 0.93 13.60 4.69
C ARG A 20 2.01 12.72 5.27
N TRP A 21 3.22 12.92 4.78
CA TRP A 21 4.40 12.34 5.42
C TRP A 21 5.59 13.28 5.31
N SER A 22 6.50 13.14 6.26
CA SER A 22 7.78 13.81 6.23
C SER A 22 8.89 12.83 6.54
N ASP A 23 10.04 13.08 5.96
CA ASP A 23 11.29 12.43 6.32
C ASP A 23 12.32 13.52 6.62
N GLU A 24 12.67 13.69 7.89
CA GLU A 24 13.65 14.69 8.31
C GLU A 24 15.04 14.42 7.74
N ALA A 25 15.45 13.16 7.64
CA ALA A 25 16.74 12.77 7.09
C ALA A 25 16.83 13.04 5.58
N ALA A 26 15.72 12.86 4.86
CA ALA A 26 15.62 13.21 3.44
C ALA A 26 15.29 14.71 3.22
N GLY A 27 14.95 15.45 4.27
CA GLY A 27 14.50 16.84 4.19
C GLY A 27 13.21 17.01 3.38
N SER A 28 12.34 15.99 3.34
CA SER A 28 11.12 16.00 2.53
C SER A 28 9.87 16.14 3.40
N ALA A 29 8.89 16.89 2.91
CA ALA A 29 7.54 16.96 3.44
C ALA A 29 6.56 16.92 2.26
N VAL A 30 5.67 15.94 2.26
CA VAL A 30 4.79 15.62 1.14
C VAL A 30 3.34 15.62 1.61
N GLU A 31 2.48 16.14 0.75
CA GLU A 31 1.02 16.09 0.89
C GLU A 31 0.42 15.53 -0.39
N LYS A 32 -0.45 14.52 -0.26
CA LYS A 32 -1.22 13.93 -1.37
C LYS A 32 -2.71 14.04 -1.08
N HIS A 33 -3.47 14.47 -2.09
CA HIS A 33 -4.92 14.56 -2.04
C HIS A 33 -5.54 13.46 -2.89
N TYR A 34 -6.50 12.75 -2.31
CA TYR A 34 -7.25 11.70 -2.96
C TYR A 34 -8.72 12.11 -3.11
N ALA A 35 -9.33 11.75 -4.25
CA ALA A 35 -10.73 12.06 -4.49
C ALA A 35 -11.69 11.37 -3.51
N ARG A 36 -11.27 10.22 -2.98
CA ARG A 36 -11.97 9.45 -1.94
C ARG A 36 -10.94 9.04 -0.87
N PRO A 37 -11.37 8.84 0.39
CA PRO A 37 -10.46 8.40 1.43
C PRO A 37 -9.74 7.10 1.04
N PRO A 38 -8.41 7.04 1.11
CA PRO A 38 -7.68 5.78 0.96
C PRO A 38 -8.23 4.71 1.91
N GLN A 39 -8.12 3.44 1.52
CA GLN A 39 -8.47 2.31 2.39
C GLN A 39 -7.41 2.09 3.47
N ALA A 40 -6.13 2.25 3.11
CA ALA A 40 -5.01 2.07 4.03
C ALA A 40 -3.82 2.89 3.57
N VAL A 41 -3.02 3.32 4.55
CA VAL A 41 -1.73 3.97 4.31
C VAL A 41 -0.72 3.34 5.25
N VAL A 42 0.43 2.95 4.70
CA VAL A 42 1.53 2.35 5.45
C VAL A 42 2.82 3.05 5.05
N ALA A 43 3.61 3.49 6.02
CA ALA A 43 4.94 4.06 5.79
C ALA A 43 5.98 3.25 6.55
N TRP A 44 7.14 3.02 5.94
CA TRP A 44 8.25 2.29 6.55
C TRP A 44 9.58 2.68 5.93
N ARG A 45 10.66 2.19 6.55
CA ARG A 45 12.02 2.29 6.01
C ARG A 45 12.52 0.94 5.52
N GLN A 46 13.16 0.93 4.38
CA GLN A 46 13.81 -0.25 3.82
C GLN A 46 15.03 0.17 3.00
N ASP A 47 16.15 -0.52 3.20
CA ASP A 47 17.41 -0.26 2.47
C ASP A 47 17.88 1.22 2.54
N GLY A 48 17.55 1.92 3.64
CA GLY A 48 17.88 3.35 3.84
C GLY A 48 16.91 4.33 3.17
N GLU A 49 15.87 3.84 2.49
CA GLU A 49 14.84 4.66 1.87
C GLU A 49 13.55 4.66 2.70
N THR A 50 12.88 5.82 2.74
CA THR A 50 11.50 5.92 3.23
C THR A 50 10.53 5.64 2.09
N LEU A 51 9.60 4.73 2.36
CA LEU A 51 8.59 4.26 1.42
C LEU A 51 7.20 4.44 2.02
N VAL A 52 6.26 4.84 1.17
CA VAL A 52 4.85 5.05 1.56
C VAL A 52 3.95 4.32 0.59
N LEU A 53 3.22 3.32 1.08
CA LEU A 53 2.19 2.61 0.34
C LEU A 53 0.83 3.22 0.65
N VAL A 54 0.12 3.66 -0.39
CA VAL A 54 -1.28 4.09 -0.29
C VAL A 54 -2.16 3.14 -1.07
N ILE A 55 -3.16 2.56 -0.40
CA ILE A 55 -4.24 1.82 -1.04
C ILE A 55 -5.40 2.79 -1.24
N GLU A 56 -5.62 3.20 -2.48
CA GLU A 56 -6.72 4.06 -2.90
C GLU A 56 -8.07 3.35 -2.75
N ALA A 57 -9.14 4.14 -2.66
CA ALA A 57 -10.50 3.62 -2.47
C ALA A 57 -10.92 2.62 -3.55
N LEU A 58 -11.23 1.39 -3.13
CA LEU A 58 -11.92 0.39 -3.96
C LEU A 58 -13.30 0.92 -4.35
N ASN A 59 -13.63 0.85 -5.65
CA ASN A 59 -15.00 1.06 -6.07
C ASN A 59 -15.79 -0.24 -5.90
N ILE A 60 -16.56 -0.34 -4.82
CA ILE A 60 -17.26 -1.57 -4.47
C ILE A 60 -18.59 -1.74 -5.22
N GLN A 61 -19.11 -0.72 -5.91
CA GLN A 61 -20.35 -0.84 -6.70
C GLN A 61 -20.37 0.06 -7.96
N PRO A 62 -20.43 -0.52 -9.18
CA PRO A 62 -20.16 -1.92 -9.47
C PRO A 62 -18.69 -2.27 -9.14
N PHE A 63 -18.43 -3.48 -8.65
CA PHE A 63 -17.07 -3.98 -8.45
C PHE A 63 -16.36 -4.06 -9.81
N THR A 64 -15.42 -3.16 -10.03
CA THR A 64 -14.52 -3.18 -11.19
C THR A 64 -13.11 -3.49 -10.69
N PRO A 65 -12.42 -4.51 -11.25
CA PRO A 65 -11.02 -4.76 -10.94
C PRO A 65 -10.17 -3.52 -11.16
N VAL A 66 -9.37 -3.13 -10.16
CA VAL A 66 -8.56 -1.91 -10.18
C VAL A 66 -7.16 -2.14 -9.61
N ASP A 67 -6.22 -1.39 -10.16
CA ASP A 67 -4.84 -1.30 -9.68
C ASP A 67 -4.76 -0.09 -8.72
N ASN A 68 -5.27 -0.30 -7.51
CA ASN A 68 -5.59 0.75 -6.53
C ASN A 68 -4.53 0.90 -5.44
N ALA A 69 -3.30 0.44 -5.63
CA ALA A 69 -2.24 0.61 -4.65
C ALA A 69 -1.03 1.30 -5.28
N VAL A 70 -0.47 2.28 -4.60
CA VAL A 70 0.63 3.10 -5.09
C VAL A 70 1.74 3.13 -4.07
N LEU A 71 2.95 2.81 -4.51
CA LEU A 71 4.16 2.96 -3.73
C LEU A 71 4.84 4.28 -4.09
N TYR A 72 5.05 5.12 -3.09
CA TYR A 72 5.77 6.38 -3.19
C TYR A 72 7.13 6.32 -2.49
N ARG A 73 8.07 7.13 -2.98
CA ARG A 73 9.29 7.49 -2.26
C ARG A 73 9.03 8.60 -1.24
N ALA A 74 10.02 8.86 -0.40
CA ALA A 74 10.04 9.95 0.58
C ALA A 74 9.68 11.33 0.00
N ASP A 75 10.08 11.60 -1.25
CA ASP A 75 9.83 12.87 -1.95
C ASP A 75 8.43 12.98 -2.59
N GLY A 76 7.62 11.92 -2.50
CA GLY A 76 6.30 11.89 -3.12
C GLY A 76 6.27 11.45 -4.57
N SER A 77 7.42 11.10 -5.16
CA SER A 77 7.46 10.48 -6.49
C SER A 77 6.85 9.08 -6.44
N GLU A 78 6.01 8.78 -7.43
CA GLU A 78 5.46 7.43 -7.61
C GLU A 78 6.58 6.50 -8.08
N MET A 79 6.78 5.41 -7.34
CA MET A 79 7.70 4.34 -7.72
C MET A 79 6.96 3.28 -8.54
N PHE A 80 5.82 2.80 -8.03
CA PHE A 80 4.99 1.81 -8.69
C PHE A 80 3.50 2.02 -8.42
N ARG A 81 2.67 1.75 -9.42
CA ARG A 81 1.26 1.42 -9.24
C ARG A 81 1.10 -0.09 -9.31
N LEU A 82 0.70 -0.69 -8.20
CA LEU A 82 0.64 -2.14 -8.04
C LEU A 82 -0.64 -2.69 -8.66
N SER A 83 -0.49 -3.79 -9.40
CA SER A 83 -1.61 -4.61 -9.85
C SER A 83 -1.74 -5.82 -8.92
N PRO A 84 -2.95 -6.18 -8.45
CA PRO A 84 -3.15 -7.44 -7.74
C PRO A 84 -2.85 -8.63 -8.70
N PRO A 85 -2.23 -9.73 -8.23
CA PRO A 85 -1.93 -10.89 -9.06
C PRO A 85 -3.20 -11.60 -9.54
N ARG A 86 -3.69 -11.28 -10.73
CA ARG A 86 -4.99 -11.76 -11.25
C ARG A 86 -4.98 -13.26 -11.56
N GLU A 87 -3.81 -13.81 -11.84
CA GLU A 87 -3.56 -15.22 -12.10
C GLU A 87 -3.86 -16.15 -10.90
N MET A 88 -4.07 -15.59 -9.70
CA MET A 88 -4.49 -16.37 -8.53
C MET A 88 -5.91 -16.93 -8.65
N SER A 89 -6.71 -16.39 -9.58
CA SER A 89 -8.09 -16.80 -9.83
C SER A 89 -8.25 -17.29 -11.26
N SER A 90 -9.08 -18.32 -11.45
CA SER A 90 -9.48 -18.77 -12.79
C SER A 90 -10.42 -17.77 -13.49
N ASP A 91 -11.08 -16.89 -12.72
CA ASP A 91 -11.80 -15.71 -13.21
C ASP A 91 -11.04 -14.44 -12.79
N PRO A 92 -10.30 -13.78 -13.70
CA PRO A 92 -9.58 -12.54 -13.40
C PRO A 92 -10.48 -11.40 -12.92
N ASN A 93 -11.78 -11.42 -13.23
CA ASN A 93 -12.74 -10.41 -12.75
C ASN A 93 -13.18 -10.68 -11.31
N ALA A 94 -12.81 -11.82 -10.73
CA ALA A 94 -13.03 -12.12 -9.33
C ALA A 94 -11.98 -11.46 -8.42
N VAL A 95 -10.93 -10.85 -8.96
CA VAL A 95 -9.90 -10.10 -8.20
C VAL A 95 -10.20 -8.61 -8.32
N PHE A 96 -10.60 -7.97 -7.23
CA PHE A 96 -11.13 -6.60 -7.27
C PHE A 96 -10.06 -5.52 -7.09
N GLY A 97 -9.02 -5.81 -6.31
CA GLY A 97 -7.99 -4.85 -5.92
C GLY A 97 -7.45 -5.17 -4.53
N PHE A 98 -6.71 -4.23 -3.96
CA PHE A 98 -6.20 -4.31 -2.60
C PHE A 98 -7.20 -3.71 -1.61
N TYR A 99 -7.50 -4.44 -0.54
CA TYR A 99 -8.41 -4.04 0.52
C TYR A 99 -7.70 -3.29 1.65
N THR A 100 -6.58 -3.82 2.14
CA THR A 100 -5.80 -3.21 3.22
C THR A 100 -4.34 -3.63 3.13
N ALA A 101 -3.47 -3.00 3.93
CA ALA A 101 -2.09 -3.39 4.12
C ALA A 101 -1.65 -3.15 5.56
N HIS A 102 -0.68 -3.93 6.01
CA HIS A 102 -0.03 -3.77 7.31
C HIS A 102 1.43 -4.19 7.22
N LEU A 103 2.27 -3.72 8.13
CA LEU A 103 3.66 -4.17 8.20
C LEU A 103 3.72 -5.60 8.74
N GLY A 104 4.39 -6.48 7.98
CA GLY A 104 4.70 -7.83 8.42
C GLY A 104 5.88 -7.87 9.39
N ALA A 105 6.20 -9.07 9.88
CA ALA A 105 7.28 -9.28 10.86
C ALA A 105 8.67 -8.86 10.36
N GLU A 106 8.89 -8.85 9.04
CA GLU A 106 10.15 -8.43 8.41
C GLU A 106 10.22 -6.91 8.13
N GLY A 107 9.23 -6.14 8.58
CA GLY A 107 9.13 -4.70 8.27
C GLY A 107 8.71 -4.39 6.83
N VAL A 108 8.32 -5.42 6.06
CA VAL A 108 7.81 -5.29 4.69
C VAL A 108 6.28 -5.37 4.69
N PRO A 109 5.57 -4.55 3.90
CA PRO A 109 4.11 -4.62 3.82
C PRO A 109 3.58 -5.97 3.35
N VAL A 110 2.55 -6.43 4.05
CA VAL A 110 1.65 -7.50 3.63
C VAL A 110 0.37 -6.84 3.14
N LEU A 111 -0.01 -7.11 1.90
CA LEU A 111 -1.21 -6.59 1.26
C LEU A 111 -2.30 -7.65 1.29
N VAL A 112 -3.50 -7.22 1.64
CA VAL A 112 -4.73 -8.02 1.53
C VAL A 112 -5.44 -7.64 0.22
N ILE A 113 -5.82 -8.65 -0.54
CA ILE A 113 -6.41 -8.57 -1.86
C ILE A 113 -7.86 -9.03 -1.73
N ALA A 114 -8.77 -8.13 -2.10
CA ALA A 114 -10.19 -8.43 -2.14
C ALA A 114 -10.50 -9.33 -3.33
N THR A 115 -11.13 -10.48 -3.08
CA THR A 115 -11.61 -11.35 -4.15
C THR A 115 -13.06 -11.79 -3.91
N ARG A 116 -13.71 -12.31 -4.96
CA ARG A 116 -15.05 -12.92 -4.83
C ARG A 116 -15.05 -14.23 -4.05
N ALA A 117 -13.94 -14.96 -4.04
CA ALA A 117 -13.85 -16.33 -3.50
C ALA A 117 -13.30 -16.41 -2.07
N GLY A 118 -13.03 -15.26 -1.45
CA GLY A 118 -12.31 -15.14 -0.19
C GLY A 118 -10.98 -14.41 -0.40
N ASP A 119 -10.65 -13.57 0.55
CA ASP A 119 -9.52 -12.66 0.43
C ASP A 119 -8.18 -13.41 0.53
N VAL A 120 -7.17 -12.83 -0.10
CA VAL A 120 -5.81 -13.38 -0.19
C VAL A 120 -4.84 -12.35 0.35
N GLN A 121 -3.78 -12.77 1.03
CA GLN A 121 -2.70 -11.89 1.43
C GLN A 121 -1.39 -12.28 0.73
N GLY A 122 -0.52 -11.31 0.48
CA GLY A 122 0.80 -11.52 -0.07
C GLY A 122 1.78 -10.43 0.33
N ARG A 123 3.08 -10.69 0.16
CA ARG A 123 4.15 -9.75 0.53
C ARG A 123 4.53 -8.88 -0.67
N LEU A 124 4.74 -7.58 -0.43
CA LEU A 124 5.27 -6.67 -1.45
C LEU A 124 6.75 -6.96 -1.71
N ASP A 125 7.12 -7.24 -2.95
CA ASP A 125 8.49 -7.06 -3.41
C ASP A 125 8.68 -5.62 -3.88
N VAL A 126 9.29 -4.81 -3.02
CA VAL A 126 9.55 -3.39 -3.25
C VAL A 126 10.37 -3.15 -4.52
N ARG A 127 11.26 -4.08 -4.90
CA ARG A 127 12.13 -3.89 -6.07
C ARG A 127 11.39 -4.02 -7.39
N SER A 128 10.37 -4.87 -7.44
CA SER A 128 9.62 -5.14 -8.66
C SER A 128 8.20 -4.58 -8.67
N GLY A 129 7.70 -4.11 -7.52
CA GLY A 129 6.32 -3.68 -7.37
C GLY A 129 5.31 -4.83 -7.49
N LYS A 130 5.76 -6.08 -7.29
CA LYS A 130 4.90 -7.28 -7.37
C LYS A 130 4.51 -7.78 -5.99
N VAL A 131 3.36 -8.43 -5.92
CA VAL A 131 2.94 -9.16 -4.72
C VAL A 131 3.33 -10.63 -4.88
N LEU A 132 4.12 -11.14 -3.93
CA LEU A 132 4.64 -12.50 -3.90
C LEU A 132 4.04 -13.30 -2.74
N ASP A 133 4.33 -14.61 -2.73
CA ASP A 133 4.03 -15.52 -1.62
C ASP A 133 2.56 -15.48 -1.17
N THR A 134 1.64 -15.46 -2.15
CA THR A 134 0.20 -15.30 -1.89
C THR A 134 -0.41 -16.52 -1.20
N ARG A 135 -1.28 -16.26 -0.22
CA ARG A 135 -2.00 -17.29 0.54
C ARG A 135 -3.35 -16.77 1.02
N THR A 136 -4.29 -17.67 1.29
CA THR A 136 -5.61 -17.30 1.85
C THR A 136 -5.46 -16.46 3.12
N TRP A 137 -6.24 -15.38 3.20
CA TRP A 137 -6.37 -14.55 4.39
C TRP A 137 -7.52 -15.10 5.25
N ARG A 138 -7.28 -15.28 6.55
CA ARG A 138 -8.25 -15.79 7.52
C ARG A 138 -8.32 -14.86 8.72
#